data_AF-A0A2U2XB10-F1
#
_entry.id   AF-A0A2U2XB10-F1
#
_cell.length_a   1.000
_cell.length_b   1.000
_cell.length_c   1.000
_cell.angle_alpha   90.00
_cell.angle_beta   90.00
_cell.angle_gamma   90.00
#
_symmetry.space_group_name_H-M   'P 1'
#
loop_
_entity.id
_entity.type
_entity.pdbx_description
1 polymer ?
#
loop_
_entity_poly.entity_id
_entity_poly.type
_entity_poly.pdbx_seq_one_letter_code
_entity_poly.pdbx_strand_id
1 'polypeptide(L)'
;MTSLFALNANAQVNVGTGTLTGQALPIEPYYGYSYSQSIYLASEINANGSITGITFYTDAGTIISNSNDWVVYLGHTTKSSFTSSSDWVSGLTQSLTE
;
A
#
# COMPACT_ATOMS: atom_id res chain seq x y z
N MET A 1 25.97 -36.29 3.64
CA MET A 1 24.67 -35.76 3.20
C MET A 1 24.41 -34.48 3.97
N THR A 2 24.76 -33.33 3.38
CA THR A 2 24.51 -32.01 3.99
C THR A 2 23.06 -31.65 3.72
N SER A 3 22.21 -31.75 4.73
CA SER A 3 20.83 -31.27 4.63
C SER A 3 20.81 -29.76 4.49
N LEU A 4 20.23 -29.29 3.37
CA LEU A 4 19.94 -27.89 3.11
C LEU A 4 18.73 -27.48 3.97
N PHE A 5 18.94 -26.62 4.96
CA PHE A 5 17.86 -25.94 5.67
C PHE A 5 17.38 -24.78 4.78
N ALA A 6 16.21 -24.91 4.16
CA ALA A 6 15.54 -23.79 3.51
C ALA A 6 14.73 -23.03 4.57
N LEU A 7 15.20 -21.84 4.96
CA LEU A 7 14.41 -20.91 5.76
C LEU A 7 13.36 -20.27 4.83
N ASN A 8 12.12 -20.76 4.87
CA ASN A 8 11.01 -20.06 4.23
C ASN A 8 10.64 -18.86 5.13
N ALA A 9 11.42 -17.78 5.05
CA ALA A 9 11.07 -16.53 5.71
C ALA A 9 9.95 -15.87 4.90
N ASN A 10 8.74 -15.83 5.46
CA ASN A 10 7.68 -14.98 4.94
C ASN A 10 8.11 -13.52 5.18
N ALA A 11 8.59 -12.83 4.14
CA ALA A 11 9.06 -11.45 4.20
C ALA A 11 7.92 -10.43 4.17
N GLN A 12 6.76 -10.76 4.74
CA GLN A 12 5.65 -9.83 4.81
C GLN A 12 5.97 -8.77 5.87
N VAL A 13 5.94 -7.52 5.44
CA VAL A 13 6.14 -6.35 6.31
C VAL A 13 4.79 -5.70 6.54
N ASN A 14 4.40 -5.55 7.81
CA ASN A 14 3.26 -4.73 8.15
C ASN A 14 3.72 -3.29 8.37
N VAL A 15 3.08 -2.34 7.69
CA VAL A 15 3.41 -0.92 7.79
C VAL A 15 2.24 -0.17 8.43
N GLY A 16 2.52 0.53 9.53
CA GLY A 16 1.52 1.26 10.30
C GLY A 16 0.77 0.41 11.33
N THR A 17 -0.08 1.08 12.12
CA THR A 17 -0.85 0.48 13.24
C THR A 17 -2.33 0.29 12.92
N GLY A 18 -2.83 0.87 11.82
CA GLY A 18 -4.25 0.78 11.42
C GLY A 18 -5.22 1.50 12.36
N THR A 19 -4.75 2.43 13.20
CA THR A 19 -5.59 3.10 14.21
C THR A 19 -6.32 4.35 13.70
N LEU A 20 -6.00 4.82 12.49
CA LEU A 20 -6.63 5.98 11.89
C LEU A 20 -7.84 5.56 11.07
N THR A 21 -9.01 6.13 11.38
CA THR A 21 -10.27 5.86 10.69
C THR A 21 -10.67 7.06 9.82
N GLY A 22 -11.50 6.83 8.80
CA GLY A 22 -12.09 7.91 7.98
C GLY A 22 -11.08 8.68 7.13
N GLN A 23 -9.98 8.04 6.72
CA GLN A 23 -8.93 8.66 5.92
C GLN A 23 -9.19 8.61 4.42
N ALA A 24 -10.25 7.93 3.96
CA ALA A 24 -10.48 7.64 2.54
C ALA A 24 -9.27 6.95 1.86
N LEU A 25 -8.56 6.10 2.62
CA LEU A 25 -7.38 5.36 2.19
C LEU A 25 -7.59 3.84 2.37
N PRO A 26 -7.05 3.01 1.45
CA PRO A 26 -6.50 3.40 0.14
C PRO A 26 -7.58 3.83 -0.86
N ILE A 27 -8.84 3.47 -0.61
CA ILE A 27 -10.00 3.81 -1.42
C ILE A 27 -11.11 4.36 -0.54
N GLU A 28 -12.02 5.10 -1.16
CA GLU A 28 -13.26 5.55 -0.54
C GLU A 28 -14.44 4.79 -1.18
N PRO A 29 -14.90 3.68 -0.57
CA PRO A 29 -15.85 2.76 -1.20
C PRO A 29 -17.26 3.33 -1.36
N TYR A 30 -17.59 4.45 -0.68
CA TYR A 30 -18.91 5.07 -0.77
C TYR A 30 -19.02 6.14 -1.86
N TYR A 31 -17.97 6.34 -2.66
CA TYR A 31 -17.93 7.27 -3.79
C TYR A 31 -17.67 6.51 -5.10
N GLY A 32 -18.21 7.02 -6.20
CA GLY A 32 -18.08 6.34 -7.50
C GLY A 32 -16.64 6.23 -8.01
N TYR A 33 -15.78 7.18 -7.66
CA TYR A 33 -14.34 7.15 -7.93
C TYR A 33 -13.58 7.77 -6.76
N SER A 34 -12.45 7.16 -6.39
CA SER A 34 -11.54 7.69 -5.39
C SER A 34 -10.11 7.62 -5.91
N TYR A 35 -9.33 8.68 -5.68
CA TYR A 35 -7.91 8.69 -5.96
C TYR A 35 -7.17 9.15 -4.71
N SER A 36 -6.16 8.38 -4.32
CA SER A 36 -5.42 8.61 -3.09
C SER A 36 -3.94 8.25 -3.26
N GLN A 37 -3.09 8.77 -2.39
CA GLN A 37 -1.66 8.48 -2.39
C GLN A 37 -1.14 8.44 -0.96
N SER A 38 -0.19 7.56 -0.70
CA SER A 38 0.50 7.43 0.58
C SER A 38 2.00 7.35 0.34
N ILE A 39 2.77 7.98 1.23
CA ILE A 39 4.22 7.86 1.26
C ILE A 39 4.57 7.00 2.47
N TYR A 40 5.31 5.92 2.24
CA TYR A 40 5.89 5.09 3.27
C TYR A 40 7.40 5.26 3.24
N LEU A 41 8.00 5.58 4.38
CA LEU A 41 9.44 5.75 4.51
C LEU A 41 10.13 4.39 4.50
N ALA A 42 11.35 4.34 3.98
CA ALA A 42 12.18 3.13 4.03
C ALA A 42 12.39 2.64 5.47
N SER A 43 12.46 3.56 6.44
CA SER A 43 12.55 3.25 7.87
C SER A 43 11.27 2.65 8.45
N GLU A 44 10.10 2.95 7.87
CA GLU A 44 8.82 2.37 8.30
C GLU A 44 8.63 0.96 7.74
N ILE A 45 9.12 0.70 6.53
CA ILE A 45 9.13 -0.63 5.91
C ILE A 45 10.20 -1.51 6.58
N ASN A 46 11.40 -0.95 6.81
CA ASN A 46 12.52 -1.63 7.47
C ASN A 46 12.84 -3.02 6.85
N ALA A 47 12.73 -3.13 5.53
CA ALA A 47 13.02 -4.35 4.77
C ALA A 47 13.66 -4.02 3.42
N ASN A 48 14.38 -4.98 2.87
CA ASN A 48 15.07 -4.87 1.58
C ASN A 48 14.51 -5.91 0.61
N GLY A 49 14.45 -5.56 -0.68
CA GLY A 49 14.00 -6.45 -1.75
C GLY A 49 12.97 -5.79 -2.66
N SER A 50 12.35 -6.60 -3.50
CA SER A 50 11.27 -6.17 -4.40
C SER A 50 9.91 -6.43 -3.76
N ILE A 51 8.96 -5.53 -4.00
CA ILE A 51 7.56 -5.70 -3.59
C ILE A 51 6.88 -6.62 -4.60
N THR A 52 6.38 -7.76 -4.13
CA THR A 52 5.68 -8.77 -4.96
C THR A 52 4.18 -8.77 -4.78
N GLY A 53 3.67 -8.09 -3.75
CA GLY A 53 2.25 -7.97 -3.45
C GLY A 53 2.00 -6.94 -2.37
N ILE A 54 0.80 -6.38 -2.36
CA ILE A 54 0.34 -5.42 -1.36
C ILE A 54 -1.04 -5.91 -0.89
N THR A 55 -1.27 -5.86 0.41
CA THR A 55 -2.56 -6.21 1.01
C THR A 55 -3.03 -5.06 1.87
N PHE A 56 -4.26 -4.62 1.65
CA PHE A 56 -4.93 -3.63 2.47
C PHE A 56 -6.00 -4.31 3.31
N TYR A 57 -6.13 -3.87 4.56
CA TYR A 57 -7.13 -4.37 5.49
C TYR A 57 -8.18 -3.28 5.70
N THR A 58 -9.44 -3.70 5.82
CA THR A 58 -10.56 -2.83 6.16
C THR A 58 -11.18 -3.26 7.47
N ASP A 59 -11.89 -2.36 8.12
CA ASP A 59 -12.71 -2.72 9.27
C ASP A 59 -13.85 -3.66 8.84
N ALA A 60 -14.33 -4.47 9.78
CA ALA A 60 -15.35 -5.50 9.53
C ALA A 60 -16.69 -4.95 8.99
N GLY A 61 -16.94 -3.64 9.10
CA GLY A 61 -18.14 -2.97 8.60
C GLY A 61 -18.01 -2.35 7.21
N THR A 62 -16.81 -2.32 6.62
CA THR A 62 -16.59 -1.69 5.32
C THR A 62 -17.08 -2.60 4.20
N ILE A 63 -17.99 -2.09 3.37
CA ILE A 63 -18.49 -2.81 2.20
C ILE A 63 -17.60 -2.48 1.00
N ILE A 64 -16.81 -3.44 0.55
CA ILE A 64 -15.92 -3.30 -0.62
C ILE A 64 -16.41 -4.07 -1.85
N SER A 65 -17.59 -4.70 -1.78
CA SER A 65 -18.13 -5.54 -2.86
C SER A 65 -18.31 -4.79 -4.18
N ASN A 66 -18.43 -3.47 -4.13
CA ASN A 66 -18.60 -2.59 -5.30
C ASN A 66 -17.31 -1.82 -5.63
N SER A 67 -16.19 -2.16 -4.99
CA SER A 67 -14.90 -1.48 -5.12
C SER A 67 -13.83 -2.47 -5.55
N ASN A 68 -14.12 -3.22 -6.61
CA ASN A 68 -13.27 -4.29 -7.14
C ASN A 68 -12.51 -3.88 -8.40
N ASP A 69 -12.69 -2.66 -8.90
CA ASP A 69 -11.94 -2.11 -10.03
C ASP A 69 -11.08 -0.96 -9.53
N TRP A 70 -9.78 -1.21 -9.45
CA TRP A 70 -8.79 -0.26 -8.96
C TRP A 70 -7.43 -0.54 -9.57
N VAL A 71 -6.70 0.55 -9.82
CA VAL A 71 -5.35 0.52 -10.36
C VAL A 71 -4.41 1.04 -9.30
N VAL A 72 -3.42 0.22 -8.95
CA VAL A 72 -2.38 0.63 -8.00
C VAL A 72 -1.14 1.06 -8.79
N TYR A 73 -0.60 2.21 -8.42
CA TYR A 73 0.67 2.73 -8.93
C TYR A 73 1.69 2.77 -7.81
N LEU A 74 2.93 2.40 -8.13
CA LEU A 74 4.02 2.36 -7.18
C LEU A 74 5.28 3.01 -7.77
N GLY A 75 6.10 3.61 -6.92
CA GLY A 75 7.33 4.27 -7.32
C GLY A 75 8.10 4.83 -6.13
N HIS A 76 9.35 5.20 -6.38
CA HIS A 76 10.20 5.85 -5.39
C HIS A 76 10.03 7.37 -5.46
N THR A 77 10.12 8.02 -4.30
CA THR A 77 10.13 9.47 -4.18
C THR A 77 11.18 9.88 -3.14
N THR A 78 11.70 11.10 -3.27
CA THR A 78 12.56 11.73 -2.24
C THR A 78 11.75 12.49 -1.20
N LYS A 79 10.43 12.63 -1.39
CA LYS A 79 9.53 13.26 -0.41
C LYS A 79 9.32 12.34 0.79
N SER A 80 9.36 12.92 1.99
CA SER A 80 9.00 12.23 3.23
C SER A 80 7.53 12.42 3.63
N SER A 81 6.86 13.43 3.07
CA SER A 81 5.46 13.75 3.33
C SER A 81 4.89 14.65 2.23
N PHE A 82 3.56 14.75 2.19
CA PHE A 82 2.86 15.75 1.39
C PHE A 82 2.78 17.08 2.15
N THR A 83 2.83 18.17 1.42
CA THR A 83 2.83 19.53 1.97
C THR A 83 1.48 20.24 1.86
N SER A 84 0.43 19.56 1.37
CA SER A 84 -0.34 19.97 0.18
C SER A 84 -1.47 18.97 -0.12
N SER A 85 -2.73 19.39 -0.26
CA SER A 85 -3.78 18.56 -0.90
C SER A 85 -3.64 18.52 -2.43
N SER A 86 -2.91 19.48 -3.00
CA SER A 86 -2.50 19.50 -4.41
C SER A 86 -1.10 18.95 -4.63
N ASP A 87 -0.43 18.50 -3.57
CA ASP A 87 0.92 17.97 -3.63
C ASP A 87 0.88 16.45 -3.88
N TRP A 88 1.15 16.04 -5.11
CA TRP A 88 1.14 14.64 -5.53
C TRP A 88 2.52 14.25 -6.08
N VAL A 89 2.90 12.99 -5.92
CA VAL A 89 4.04 12.39 -6.60
C VAL A 89 3.60 11.94 -7.99
N SER A 90 4.31 12.40 -9.02
CA SER A 90 4.13 11.99 -10.41
C SER A 90 5.16 10.92 -10.82
N GLY A 91 5.00 10.35 -12.02
CA GLY A 91 5.97 9.38 -12.57
C GLY A 91 5.92 8.00 -11.90
N LEU A 92 4.81 7.65 -11.26
CA LEU A 92 4.59 6.32 -10.72
C LEU A 92 4.34 5.31 -11.85
N THR A 93 4.75 4.06 -11.62
CA THR A 93 4.53 2.97 -12.57
C THR A 93 3.33 2.14 -12.13
N GLN A 94 2.45 1.79 -13.05
CA GLN A 94 1.32 0.91 -12.78
C GLN A 94 1.85 -0.45 -12.31
N SER A 95 1.46 -0.89 -11.11
CA SER A 95 1.95 -2.12 -10.51
C SER A 95 0.92 -3.25 -10.53
N LEU A 96 -0.37 -2.95 -10.37
CA LEU A 96 -1.43 -3.96 -10.26
C LEU A 96 -2.77 -3.46 -10.83
N THR A 97 -3.53 -4.38 -11.42
CA THR A 97 -4.94 -4.25 -11.80
C THR A 97 -5.65 -5.49 -11.28
N GLU A 98 -6.71 -5.32 -10.50
CA GLU A 98 -7.61 -6.41 -10.08
C GLU A 98 -8.84 -6.48 -10.98
#